data_AF-A0A947T0S6-F1
#
_entry.id   AF-A0A947T0S6-F1
#
_cell.length_a   1.000
_cell.length_b   1.000
_cell.length_c   1.000
_cell.angle_alpha   90.00
_cell.angle_beta   90.00
_cell.angle_gamma   90.00
#
_symmetry.space_group_name_H-M   'P 1'
#
loop_
_entity.id
_entity.type
_entity.pdbx_description
1 polymer ?
#
loop_
_entity_poly.entity_id
_entity_poly.type
_entity_poly.pdbx_seq_one_letter_code
_entity_poly.pdbx_strand_id
1 'polypeptide(L)'
;MAGLRDATADLAASLDDLAEAVRSASSFGELWAAEAPVADRLLRMQADLFGASRLIERYLKDSGATLTGGVWQVPDSSPPLAALAAAWESVIPFQFETLGPLLGSRNAGDAEAIVDSGAWCAPSAALAGAVDLLVTDGEG
;
A
#
# COMPACT_ATOMS: atom_id res chain seq x y z
N MET A 1 -16.83 -6.68 -1.53
CA MET A 1 -16.12 -6.86 -0.24
C MET A 1 -15.06 -7.94 -0.29
N ALA A 2 -15.36 -9.21 -0.63
CA ALA A 2 -14.35 -10.29 -0.70
C ALA A 2 -13.08 -9.90 -1.48
N GLY A 3 -13.22 -9.43 -2.73
CA GLY A 3 -12.06 -9.03 -3.52
C GLY A 3 -11.27 -7.81 -3.01
N LEU A 4 -11.87 -6.96 -2.15
CA LEU A 4 -11.15 -5.84 -1.52
C LEU A 4 -10.25 -6.37 -0.39
N ARG A 5 -10.79 -7.29 0.41
CA ARG A 5 -10.05 -7.97 1.49
C ARG A 5 -8.89 -8.78 0.92
N ASP A 6 -9.12 -9.55 -0.14
CA ASP A 6 -8.08 -10.34 -0.80
C ASP A 6 -6.95 -9.43 -1.31
N ALA A 7 -7.29 -8.35 -2.02
CA ALA A 7 -6.29 -7.40 -2.53
C ALA A 7 -5.48 -6.70 -1.42
N THR A 8 -6.09 -6.38 -0.28
CA THR A 8 -5.35 -5.82 0.87
C THR A 8 -4.42 -6.84 1.52
N ALA A 9 -4.80 -8.12 1.54
CA ALA A 9 -3.97 -9.19 2.06
C ALA A 9 -2.78 -9.49 1.13
N ASP A 10 -3.02 -9.51 -0.19
CA ASP A 10 -1.97 -9.68 -1.20
C ASP A 10 -0.93 -8.55 -1.12
N LEU A 11 -1.38 -7.29 -0.96
CA LEU A 11 -0.48 -6.16 -0.75
C LEU A 11 0.38 -6.33 0.52
N ALA A 12 -0.22 -6.77 1.63
CA ALA A 12 0.52 -7.00 2.87
C ALA A 12 1.60 -8.08 2.68
N ALA A 13 1.26 -9.20 2.05
CA ALA A 13 2.21 -10.27 1.74
C ALA A 13 3.36 -9.78 0.85
N SER A 14 3.07 -8.97 -0.16
CA SER A 14 4.12 -8.43 -1.05
C SER A 14 5.03 -7.39 -0.38
N LEU A 15 4.52 -6.63 0.60
CA LEU A 15 5.35 -5.75 1.43
C LEU A 15 6.31 -6.55 2.32
N ASP A 16 5.85 -7.67 2.90
CA ASP A 16 6.67 -8.57 3.71
C ASP A 16 7.73 -9.30 2.86
N ASP A 17 7.34 -9.83 1.69
CA ASP A 17 8.25 -10.46 0.74
C ASP A 17 9.37 -9.50 0.30
N LEU A 18 9.03 -8.23 0.03
CA LEU A 18 10.02 -7.21 -0.32
C LEU A 18 10.92 -6.88 0.87
N ALA A 19 10.37 -6.78 2.08
CA ALA A 19 11.17 -6.55 3.28
C ALA A 19 12.17 -7.68 3.54
N GLU A 20 11.76 -8.94 3.37
CA GLU A 20 12.66 -10.10 3.46
C GLU A 20 13.74 -10.03 2.38
N ALA A 21 13.37 -9.72 1.13
CA ALA A 21 14.33 -9.59 0.04
C ALA A 21 15.38 -8.50 0.33
N VAL A 22 14.97 -7.34 0.86
CA VAL A 22 15.86 -6.26 1.28
C VAL A 22 16.83 -6.72 2.37
N ARG A 23 16.35 -7.39 3.42
CA ARG A 23 17.20 -7.90 4.51
C ARG A 23 18.17 -9.01 4.07
N SER A 24 17.79 -9.77 3.04
CA SER A 24 18.64 -10.83 2.48
C SER A 24 19.74 -10.30 1.55
N ALA A 25 19.63 -9.05 1.10
CA ALA A 25 20.56 -8.47 0.15
C ALA A 25 21.87 -8.05 0.84
N SER A 26 23.00 -8.51 0.32
CA SER A 26 24.32 -8.10 0.83
C SER A 26 24.77 -6.72 0.33
N SER A 27 24.23 -6.28 -0.80
CA SER A 27 24.49 -4.98 -1.43
C SER A 27 23.39 -4.66 -2.43
N PHE A 28 23.24 -3.39 -2.75
CA PHE A 28 22.55 -2.97 -3.96
C PHE A 28 23.61 -2.39 -4.90
N GLY A 29 23.69 -2.87 -6.14
CA GLY A 29 24.55 -2.27 -7.15
C GLY A 29 24.14 -0.83 -7.48
N GLU A 30 24.81 -0.19 -8.46
CA GLU A 30 24.44 1.17 -8.92
C GLU A 30 22.99 1.28 -9.40
N LEU A 31 22.39 0.15 -9.79
CA LEU A 31 20.99 0.04 -10.19
C LEU A 31 20.33 -1.11 -9.43
N TRP A 32 19.23 -0.82 -8.74
CA TRP A 32 18.50 -1.80 -7.97
C TRP A 32 17.95 -2.96 -8.81
N ALA A 33 17.69 -2.69 -10.10
CA ALA A 33 17.29 -3.67 -11.09
C ALA A 33 18.33 -4.78 -11.35
N ALA A 34 19.58 -4.61 -10.90
CA ALA A 34 20.61 -5.63 -10.98
C ALA A 34 20.43 -6.74 -9.93
N GLU A 35 19.72 -6.46 -8.83
CA GLU A 35 19.41 -7.43 -7.76
C GLU A 35 18.06 -8.07 -8.05
N ALA A 36 18.06 -9.06 -8.96
CA ALA A 36 16.84 -9.68 -9.50
C ALA A 36 15.80 -10.08 -8.42
N PRO A 37 16.17 -10.65 -7.25
CA PRO A 37 15.19 -11.00 -6.22
C PRO A 37 14.46 -9.78 -5.65
N VAL A 38 15.15 -8.66 -5.43
CA VAL A 38 14.56 -7.47 -4.80
C VAL A 38 13.74 -6.68 -5.81
N ALA A 39 14.23 -6.55 -7.04
CA ALA A 39 13.50 -5.90 -8.12
C ALA A 39 12.19 -6.62 -8.46
N ASP A 40 12.18 -7.95 -8.47
CA ASP A 40 10.97 -8.75 -8.72
C ASP A 40 9.93 -8.54 -7.61
N ARG A 41 10.33 -8.59 -6.33
CA ARG A 41 9.40 -8.34 -5.20
C ARG A 41 8.86 -6.91 -5.20
N LEU A 42 9.69 -5.94 -5.56
CA LEU A 42 9.26 -4.55 -5.71
C LEU A 42 8.21 -4.39 -6.81
N LEU A 43 8.42 -4.97 -7.99
CA LEU A 43 7.46 -4.92 -9.09
C LEU A 43 6.14 -5.61 -8.70
N ARG A 44 6.21 -6.74 -8.01
CA ARG A 44 5.03 -7.43 -7.49
C ARG A 44 4.25 -6.56 -6.50
N MET A 45 4.93 -5.99 -5.50
CA MET A 45 4.29 -5.08 -4.53
C MET A 45 3.65 -3.87 -5.22
N GLN A 46 4.31 -3.27 -6.21
CA GLN A 46 3.72 -2.16 -6.98
C GLN A 46 2.47 -2.58 -7.77
N ALA A 47 2.47 -3.79 -8.34
CA ALA A 47 1.30 -4.33 -9.04
C ALA A 47 0.12 -4.55 -8.08
N ASP A 48 0.37 -5.11 -6.89
CA ASP A 48 -0.65 -5.36 -5.88
C ASP A 48 -1.20 -4.04 -5.31
N LEU A 49 -0.32 -3.07 -5.05
CA LEU A 49 -0.72 -1.73 -4.61
C LEU A 49 -1.64 -1.06 -5.64
N PHE A 50 -1.25 -1.09 -6.92
CA PHE A 50 -2.07 -0.55 -7.99
C PHE A 50 -3.41 -1.30 -8.11
N GLY A 51 -3.40 -2.63 -8.02
CA GLY A 51 -4.60 -3.46 -8.01
C GLY A 51 -5.56 -3.10 -6.89
N ALA A 52 -5.06 -3.03 -5.65
CA ALA A 52 -5.83 -2.63 -4.47
C ALA A 52 -6.38 -1.21 -4.63
N SER A 53 -5.57 -0.23 -5.02
CA SER A 53 -6.00 1.16 -5.25
C SER A 53 -7.16 1.23 -6.26
N ARG A 54 -7.10 0.48 -7.36
CA ARG A 54 -8.16 0.47 -8.38
C ARG A 54 -9.46 -0.13 -7.88
N LEU A 55 -9.40 -1.15 -7.03
CA LEU A 55 -10.59 -1.75 -6.40
C LEU A 55 -11.23 -0.77 -5.41
N ILE A 56 -10.41 -0.08 -4.61
CA ILE A 56 -10.87 0.94 -3.67
C ILE A 56 -11.54 2.11 -4.40
N GLU A 57 -10.89 2.67 -5.42
CA GLU A 57 -11.46 3.77 -6.22
C GLU A 57 -12.82 3.39 -6.82
N ARG A 58 -12.96 2.15 -7.29
CA ARG A 58 -14.22 1.65 -7.84
C ARG A 58 -15.28 1.55 -6.76
N TYR A 59 -14.95 0.96 -5.62
CA TYR A 59 -15.87 0.82 -4.50
C TYR A 59 -16.37 2.18 -3.98
N LEU A 60 -15.46 3.16 -3.85
CA LEU A 60 -15.80 4.53 -3.46
C LEU A 60 -16.78 5.17 -4.46
N LYS A 61 -16.52 5.06 -5.77
CA LYS A 61 -17.42 5.58 -6.82
C LYS A 61 -18.79 4.91 -6.80
N ASP A 62 -18.82 3.58 -6.70
CA ASP A 62 -20.07 2.80 -6.67
C ASP A 62 -20.91 3.14 -5.42
N SER A 63 -20.24 3.59 -4.35
CA SER A 63 -20.87 4.07 -3.11
C SER A 63 -21.24 5.56 -3.14
N GLY A 64 -21.11 6.23 -4.30
CA GLY A 64 -21.49 7.63 -4.47
C GLY A 64 -20.43 8.66 -4.07
N ALA A 65 -19.21 8.24 -3.73
CA ALA A 65 -18.11 9.17 -3.46
C ALA A 65 -17.59 9.80 -4.76
N THR A 66 -17.06 11.01 -4.66
CA THR A 66 -16.50 11.76 -5.80
C THR A 66 -15.07 12.21 -5.51
N LEU A 67 -14.22 12.29 -6.53
CA LEU A 67 -12.82 12.72 -6.39
C LEU A 67 -12.68 14.17 -6.85
N THR A 68 -12.28 15.07 -5.94
CA THR A 68 -12.08 16.50 -6.24
C THR A 68 -10.71 16.95 -5.73
N GLY A 69 -9.86 17.46 -6.61
CA GLY A 69 -8.53 17.96 -6.22
C GLY A 69 -7.61 16.88 -5.62
N GLY A 70 -7.84 15.60 -5.92
CA GLY A 70 -7.09 14.48 -5.35
C GLY A 70 -7.61 13.97 -4.00
N VAL A 71 -8.71 14.54 -3.49
CA VAL A 71 -9.33 14.15 -2.21
C VAL A 71 -10.71 13.55 -2.47
N TRP A 72 -11.00 12.43 -1.83
CA TRP A 72 -12.31 11.79 -1.92
C TRP A 72 -13.34 12.52 -1.06
N GLN A 73 -14.42 12.93 -1.69
CA GLN A 73 -15.62 13.44 -1.04
C GLN A 73 -16.59 12.26 -0.88
N VAL A 74 -16.73 11.78 0.34
CA VAL A 74 -17.64 10.68 0.69
C VAL A 74 -18.97 11.23 1.23
N PRO A 75 -20.09 10.52 1.06
CA PRO A 75 -21.33 10.89 1.72
C PRO A 75 -21.20 10.86 3.25
N ASP A 76 -21.67 11.91 3.93
CA ASP A 76 -21.58 12.06 5.40
C ASP A 76 -22.21 10.90 6.19
N SER A 77 -23.08 10.13 5.56
CA SER A 77 -23.80 9.01 6.17
C SER A 77 -22.99 7.72 6.32
N SER A 78 -21.69 7.68 5.98
CA SER A 78 -20.89 6.46 6.07
C SER A 78 -19.45 6.69 6.57
N PRO A 79 -19.24 6.65 7.90
CA PRO A 79 -17.90 6.69 8.50
C PRO A 79 -16.92 5.63 7.97
N PRO A 80 -17.35 4.37 7.68
CA PRO A 80 -16.46 3.37 7.08
C PRO A 80 -15.93 3.76 5.70
N LEU A 81 -16.74 4.41 4.85
CA LEU A 81 -16.28 4.92 3.56
C LEU A 81 -15.26 6.04 3.71
N ALA A 82 -15.42 6.90 4.72
CA ALA A 82 -14.44 7.94 5.04
C ALA A 82 -13.08 7.34 5.45
N ALA A 83 -13.09 6.27 6.25
CA ALA A 83 -11.87 5.56 6.63
C ALA A 83 -11.17 4.93 5.41
N LEU A 84 -11.93 4.33 4.49
CA LEU A 84 -11.38 3.75 3.27
C LEU A 84 -10.75 4.82 2.34
N ALA A 85 -11.43 5.95 2.19
CA ALA A 85 -10.92 7.10 1.45
C ALA A 85 -9.59 7.61 2.03
N ALA A 86 -9.53 7.83 3.35
CA ALA A 86 -8.31 8.28 4.01
C ALA A 86 -7.16 7.26 3.88
N ALA A 87 -7.46 5.96 4.01
CA ALA A 87 -6.46 4.91 3.83
C ALA A 87 -5.93 4.88 2.39
N TRP A 88 -6.79 5.08 1.37
CA TRP A 88 -6.35 5.22 -0.02
C TRP A 88 -5.45 6.44 -0.24
N GLU A 89 -5.79 7.58 0.37
CA GLU A 89 -4.99 8.81 0.25
C GLU A 89 -3.59 8.63 0.84
N SER A 90 -3.42 7.78 1.85
CA SER A 90 -2.11 7.45 2.45
C SER A 90 -1.14 6.71 1.51
N VAL A 91 -1.65 6.13 0.42
CA VAL A 91 -0.83 5.45 -0.59
C VAL A 91 0.13 6.42 -1.29
N ILE A 92 -0.31 7.66 -1.51
CA ILE A 92 0.50 8.67 -2.21
C ILE A 92 1.76 9.01 -1.38
N PRO A 93 1.65 9.44 -0.10
CA PRO A 93 2.80 9.63 0.77
C PRO A 93 3.73 8.41 0.81
N PHE A 94 3.19 7.19 0.91
CA PHE A 94 4.02 5.99 0.87
C PHE A 94 4.87 5.87 -0.40
N GLN A 95 4.29 6.13 -1.57
CA GLN A 95 5.04 6.08 -2.83
C GLN A 95 6.16 7.12 -2.89
N PHE A 96 5.94 8.33 -2.40
CA PHE A 96 6.93 9.41 -2.49
C PHE A 96 7.94 9.42 -1.34
N GLU A 97 7.49 9.16 -0.12
CA GLU A 97 8.25 9.33 1.11
C GLU A 97 8.88 8.03 1.60
N THR A 98 8.40 6.87 1.14
CA THR A 98 8.94 5.56 1.53
C THR A 98 9.55 4.82 0.34
N LEU A 99 8.79 4.60 -0.75
CA LEU A 99 9.31 3.89 -1.92
C LEU A 99 10.39 4.69 -2.66
N GLY A 100 10.21 6.00 -2.83
CA GLY A 100 11.19 6.88 -3.46
C GLY A 100 12.58 6.80 -2.81
N PRO A 101 12.71 7.00 -1.48
CA PRO A 101 13.96 6.83 -0.76
C PRO A 101 14.52 5.41 -0.85
N LEU A 102 13.68 4.37 -0.74
CA LEU A 102 14.14 2.99 -0.87
C LEU A 102 14.75 2.74 -2.26
N LEU A 103 14.14 3.31 -3.32
CA LEU A 103 14.64 3.31 -4.70
C LEU A 103 15.95 4.07 -4.88
N GLY A 104 16.22 5.06 -4.02
CA GLY A 104 17.45 5.83 -4.04
C GLY A 104 18.57 5.23 -3.18
N SER A 105 18.29 4.21 -2.36
CA SER A 105 19.28 3.63 -1.45
C SER A 105 20.43 2.95 -2.22
N ARG A 106 21.66 3.23 -1.79
CA ARG A 106 22.88 2.73 -2.45
C ARG A 106 23.59 1.60 -1.68
N ASN A 107 23.05 1.21 -0.53
CA ASN A 107 23.58 0.13 0.30
C ASN A 107 22.45 -0.54 1.09
N ALA A 108 22.73 -1.76 1.56
CA ALA A 108 21.78 -2.60 2.31
C ALA A 108 21.28 -1.92 3.58
N GLY A 109 22.17 -1.28 4.34
CA GLY A 109 21.84 -0.67 5.63
C GLY A 109 20.84 0.48 5.54
N ASP A 110 20.98 1.36 4.54
CA ASP A 110 20.03 2.47 4.33
C ASP A 110 18.63 1.95 3.97
N ALA A 111 18.55 0.89 3.16
CA ALA A 111 17.28 0.29 2.79
C ALA A 111 16.62 -0.45 3.97
N GLU A 112 17.42 -1.18 4.75
CA GLU A 112 16.96 -1.87 5.95
C GLU A 112 16.42 -0.88 6.99
N ALA A 113 17.10 0.27 7.18
CA ALA A 113 16.61 1.33 8.06
C ALA A 113 15.24 1.88 7.65
N ILE A 114 14.95 1.96 6.35
CA ILE A 114 13.63 2.37 5.85
C ILE A 114 12.58 1.30 6.19
N VAL A 115 12.89 0.02 5.95
CA VAL A 115 12.00 -1.11 6.29
C VAL A 115 11.70 -1.12 7.79
N ASP A 116 12.71 -0.93 8.63
CA ASP A 116 12.59 -1.01 10.09
C ASP A 116 12.02 0.27 10.73
N SER A 117 11.90 1.37 9.98
CA SER A 117 11.27 2.61 10.46
C SER A 117 9.79 2.46 10.81
N GLY A 118 9.14 1.37 10.37
CA GLY A 118 7.70 1.12 10.55
C GLY A 118 6.80 1.87 9.57
N ALA A 119 7.32 2.84 8.81
CA ALA A 119 6.58 3.53 7.75
C ALA A 119 6.16 2.56 6.61
N TRP A 120 6.90 1.46 6.45
CA TRP A 120 6.71 0.47 5.40
C TRP A 120 5.36 -0.27 5.46
N CYS A 121 4.86 -0.58 6.67
CA CYS A 121 3.64 -1.36 6.86
C CYS A 121 2.38 -0.51 7.10
N ALA A 122 2.55 0.81 7.30
CA ALA A 122 1.44 1.70 7.63
C ALA A 122 0.30 1.68 6.58
N PRO A 123 0.57 1.64 5.25
CA PRO A 123 -0.49 1.66 4.25
C PRO A 123 -1.35 0.39 4.25
N SER A 124 -0.73 -0.80 4.32
CA SER A 124 -1.48 -2.07 4.33
C SER A 124 -2.30 -2.22 5.60
N ALA A 125 -1.78 -1.81 6.76
CA ALA A 125 -2.52 -1.80 8.01
C ALA A 125 -3.72 -0.84 7.98
N ALA A 126 -3.54 0.38 7.47
CA ALA A 126 -4.62 1.35 7.33
C ALA A 126 -5.73 0.83 6.39
N LEU A 127 -5.34 0.24 5.26
CA LEU A 127 -6.28 -0.35 4.30
C LEU A 127 -7.03 -1.53 4.90
N ALA A 128 -6.34 -2.48 5.54
CA ALA A 128 -6.97 -3.63 6.18
C ALA A 128 -8.00 -3.20 7.25
N GLY A 129 -7.61 -2.25 8.12
CA GLY A 129 -8.52 -1.71 9.14
C GLY A 129 -9.77 -1.04 8.54
N ALA A 130 -9.61 -0.28 7.45
CA ALA A 130 -10.74 0.33 6.76
C ALA A 130 -11.67 -0.70 6.10
N VAL A 131 -11.11 -1.77 5.52
CA VAL A 131 -11.88 -2.87 4.95
C VAL A 131 -12.66 -3.62 6.03
N ASP A 132 -12.07 -3.85 7.20
CA ASP A 132 -12.75 -4.54 8.30
C ASP A 132 -13.90 -3.72 8.89
N LEU A 133 -13.75 -2.40 8.98
CA LEU A 133 -14.85 -1.49 9.34
C LEU A 133 -16.02 -1.60 8.36
N LEU A 134 -15.73 -1.70 7.06
CA LEU A 134 -16.76 -1.85 6.03
C LEU A 134 -17.47 -3.21 6.10
N VAL A 135 -16.75 -4.28 6.46
CA VAL A 135 -17.37 -5.60 6.62
C VAL A 135 -18.28 -5.61 7.84
N THR A 136 -17.84 -5.06 8.96
CA THR A 136 -18.62 -5.05 10.21
C THR A 136 -19.86 -4.14 10.14
N ASP A 137 -19.81 -3.03 9.41
CA ASP A 137 -20.96 -2.15 9.19
C ASP A 137 -21.99 -2.74 8.21
N GLY A 138 -21.54 -3.51 7.21
CA GLY A 138 -22.42 -4.14 6.21
C GLY A 138 -23.17 -5.39 6.68
N GLU A 139 -22.88 -5.88 7.88
CA GLU A 139 -23.62 -6.98 8.54
C GLU A 139 -24.74 -6.48 9.47
N GLY A 140 -24.91 -5.15 9.60
CA GLY A 140 -25.90 -4.47 10.44
C GLY A 140 -27.25 -4.18 9.79
#